data_AF-A0A6F8ZGJ1-F1
#
_entry.id   AF-A0A6F8ZGJ1-F1
#
_cell.length_a   1.000
_cell.length_b   1.000
_cell.length_c   1.000
_cell.angle_alpha   90.00
_cell.angle_beta   90.00
_cell.angle_gamma   90.00
#
_symmetry.space_group_name_H-M   'P 1'
#
loop_
_entity.id
_entity.type
_entity.pdbx_description
1 polymer ?
#
loop_
_entity_poly.entity_id
_entity_poly.type
_entity_poly.pdbx_seq_one_letter_code
_entity_poly.pdbx_strand_id
1 'polypeptide(L)'
;MATGHDGLERVEEVRAWVPPDRGLRSATPEEIRAGYTTDVYFVGTRQVLAALGRQDTPVTAEIFANEAGLLAGVEEALSLLAPLPVTVEALDEGTPVVSRQVVMRIRGRYRDFGIFETALLGILASSSGWATRTREIVEAARPLPVISFGARHVHPAVASVMDRAALVGGAAGASSVLGARQAGQIPQGTMPHALILIVGDTVEAARVFDRLMPPDTPRTVLVDTFHDEAEEALRVAAALGDHLAAVRLDTPRERGGVTPHLVRELKARLSQAGFGHVGIFVSGGLTPERVVALKEAGASGFGVGSWIAGAPPLDMTMDLKEVDGRPVAKRGRIPGITPSPGLRLRLEGFSGV
;
A
#
# COMPACT_ATOMS: atom_id res chain seq x y z
N MET A 1 10.41 31.72 -14.91
CA MET A 1 11.17 31.15 -16.04
C MET A 1 12.31 30.33 -15.46
N ALA A 2 12.10 29.03 -15.33
CA ALA A 2 13.11 28.00 -15.09
C ALA A 2 12.62 26.76 -15.85
N THR A 3 12.76 26.82 -17.18
CA THR A 3 12.36 25.77 -18.12
C THR A 3 13.62 25.02 -18.51
N GLY A 4 13.98 24.02 -17.72
CA GLY A 4 15.13 23.15 -17.95
C GLY A 4 15.11 22.05 -16.91
N HIS A 5 14.79 20.84 -17.33
CA HIS A 5 14.81 19.68 -16.46
C HIS A 5 16.28 19.26 -16.29
N ASP A 6 16.90 19.57 -15.15
CA ASP A 6 18.26 19.12 -14.77
C ASP A 6 18.27 17.59 -14.50
N GLY A 7 17.95 16.79 -15.51
CA GLY A 7 17.91 15.32 -15.45
C GLY A 7 18.94 14.67 -16.37
N LEU A 8 19.13 13.35 -16.25
CA LEU A 8 20.14 12.55 -16.98
C LEU A 8 19.93 12.54 -18.51
N GLU A 9 20.52 13.45 -19.28
CA GLU A 9 20.33 13.57 -20.74
C GLU A 9 21.15 12.58 -21.55
N ARG A 10 22.34 12.25 -21.03
CA ARG A 10 23.31 11.41 -21.74
C ARG A 10 23.84 10.28 -20.87
N VAL A 11 24.23 9.19 -21.51
CA VAL A 11 24.80 8.03 -20.79
C VAL A 11 26.10 8.39 -20.07
N GLU A 12 26.87 9.35 -20.58
CA GLU A 12 28.08 9.84 -19.94
C GLU A 12 27.80 10.51 -18.58
N GLU A 13 26.66 11.21 -18.45
CA GLU A 13 26.25 11.85 -17.19
C GLU A 13 25.88 10.80 -16.14
N VAL A 14 25.21 9.73 -16.55
CA VAL A 14 24.93 8.58 -15.67
C VAL A 14 26.22 7.98 -15.12
N ARG A 15 27.25 7.83 -15.97
CA ARG A 15 28.55 7.27 -15.57
C ARG A 15 29.34 8.20 -14.65
N ALA A 16 29.18 9.50 -14.80
CA ALA A 16 29.84 10.50 -13.98
C ALA A 16 29.11 10.77 -12.65
N TRP A 17 27.82 10.46 -12.58
CA TRP A 17 27.01 10.71 -11.41
C TRP A 17 27.39 9.79 -10.25
N VAL A 18 27.60 10.40 -9.08
CA VAL A 18 27.89 9.70 -7.83
C VAL A 18 26.78 10.05 -6.85
N PRO A 19 25.99 9.08 -6.37
CA PRO A 19 24.98 9.36 -5.38
C PRO A 19 25.62 9.85 -4.07
N PRO A 20 25.09 10.90 -3.44
CA PRO A 20 25.55 11.33 -2.12
C PRO A 20 25.37 10.21 -1.09
N ASP A 21 26.32 10.03 -0.18
CA ASP A 21 26.16 9.10 0.94
C ASP A 21 25.20 9.68 1.98
N ARG A 22 23.99 9.12 2.06
CA ARG A 22 22.93 9.51 2.99
C ARG A 22 22.68 8.47 4.07
N GLY A 23 23.47 7.39 4.13
CA GLY A 23 23.26 6.24 5.02
C GLY A 23 22.09 5.32 4.63
N LEU A 24 20.95 5.87 4.22
CA LEU A 24 19.82 5.10 3.65
C LEU A 24 19.96 4.97 2.13
N ARG A 25 19.57 3.81 1.59
CA ARG A 25 19.74 3.45 0.16
C ARG A 25 18.52 3.75 -0.72
N SER A 26 17.44 4.28 -0.14
CA SER A 26 16.22 4.65 -0.87
C SER A 26 16.38 5.98 -1.59
N ALA A 27 15.87 6.09 -2.81
CA ALA A 27 15.83 7.34 -3.56
C ALA A 27 14.94 8.38 -2.88
N THR A 28 15.31 9.66 -2.98
CA THR A 28 14.44 10.77 -2.54
C THR A 28 13.47 11.20 -3.63
N PRO A 29 12.39 11.94 -3.28
CA PRO A 29 11.45 12.45 -4.28
C PRO A 29 12.12 13.26 -5.39
N GLU A 30 13.16 14.02 -5.06
CA GLU A 30 13.96 14.80 -6.02
C GLU A 30 14.74 13.88 -6.96
N GLU A 31 15.31 12.78 -6.46
CA GLU A 31 16.05 11.82 -7.27
C GLU A 31 15.13 11.05 -8.24
N ILE A 32 13.92 10.69 -7.78
CA ILE A 32 12.89 10.08 -8.62
C ILE A 32 12.44 11.07 -9.70
N ARG A 33 12.13 12.32 -9.31
CA ARG A 33 11.73 13.38 -10.25
C ARG A 33 12.83 13.77 -11.24
N ALA A 34 14.10 13.62 -10.86
CA ALA A 34 15.24 13.84 -11.75
C ALA A 34 15.54 12.64 -12.67
N GLY A 35 14.84 11.51 -12.49
CA GLY A 35 14.98 10.30 -13.32
C GLY A 35 16.13 9.40 -12.91
N TYR A 36 16.73 9.55 -11.73
CA TYR A 36 17.86 8.70 -11.28
C TYR A 36 17.46 7.26 -10.96
N THR A 37 16.17 6.97 -10.84
CA THR A 37 15.63 5.62 -10.64
C THR A 37 15.20 4.95 -11.95
N THR A 38 15.56 5.51 -13.10
CA THR A 38 15.25 4.97 -14.42
C THR A 38 16.21 3.85 -14.83
N ASP A 39 15.77 3.00 -15.75
CA ASP A 39 16.68 2.11 -16.44
C ASP A 39 17.53 2.89 -17.45
N VAL A 40 18.85 2.64 -17.47
CA VAL A 40 19.82 3.41 -18.28
C VAL A 40 19.50 3.43 -19.78
N TYR A 41 18.78 2.44 -20.30
CA TYR A 41 18.41 2.41 -21.71
C TYR A 41 17.42 3.51 -22.10
N PHE A 42 16.65 4.09 -21.16
CA PHE A 42 15.81 5.26 -21.43
C PHE A 42 16.63 6.52 -21.67
N VAL A 43 17.71 6.71 -20.90
CA VAL A 43 18.70 7.78 -21.14
C VAL A 43 19.33 7.60 -22.52
N GLY A 44 19.80 6.39 -22.84
CA GLY A 44 20.38 6.08 -24.16
C GLY A 44 19.38 6.31 -25.30
N THR A 45 18.11 5.92 -25.11
CA THR A 45 17.05 6.12 -26.10
C THR A 45 16.81 7.61 -26.35
N ARG A 46 16.76 8.43 -25.29
CA ARG A 46 16.62 9.87 -25.41
C ARG A 46 17.77 10.50 -26.21
N GLN A 47 19.01 10.10 -25.91
CA GLN A 47 20.21 10.55 -26.63
C GLN A 47 20.17 10.17 -28.12
N VAL A 48 19.77 8.94 -28.44
CA VAL A 48 19.62 8.47 -29.84
C VAL A 48 18.51 9.24 -30.56
N LEU A 49 17.35 9.44 -29.94
CA LEU A 49 16.26 10.21 -30.54
C LEU A 49 16.65 11.67 -30.79
N ALA A 50 17.41 12.28 -29.88
CA ALA A 50 17.95 13.63 -30.07
C ALA A 50 18.93 13.71 -31.25
N ALA A 51 19.85 12.75 -31.36
CA ALA A 51 20.79 12.67 -32.49
C ALA A 51 20.09 12.47 -33.85
N LEU A 52 18.93 11.81 -33.85
CA LEU A 52 18.11 11.61 -35.04
C LEU A 52 17.14 12.78 -35.33
N GLY A 53 17.09 13.82 -34.48
CA GLY A 53 16.11 14.91 -34.60
C GLY A 53 14.66 14.47 -34.38
N ARG A 54 14.45 13.40 -33.60
CA ARG A 54 13.15 12.75 -33.33
C ARG A 54 12.70 12.91 -31.86
N GLN A 55 13.43 13.66 -31.04
CA GLN A 55 13.13 13.83 -29.61
C GLN A 55 11.79 14.54 -29.34
N ASP A 56 11.35 15.39 -30.26
CA ASP A 56 10.10 16.14 -30.17
C ASP A 56 8.89 15.39 -30.75
N THR A 57 9.07 14.16 -31.24
CA THR A 57 7.99 13.38 -31.86
C THR A 57 6.84 13.16 -30.85
N PRO A 58 5.61 13.62 -31.14
CA PRO A 58 4.44 13.35 -30.32
C PRO A 58 4.13 11.85 -30.31
N VAL A 59 3.84 11.32 -29.13
CA VAL A 59 3.44 9.92 -28.96
C VAL A 59 2.26 9.79 -28.02
N THR A 60 1.54 8.69 -28.15
CA THR A 60 0.57 8.25 -27.15
C THR A 60 1.01 6.91 -26.58
N ALA A 61 1.26 6.87 -25.27
CA ALA A 61 1.58 5.67 -24.50
C ALA A 61 0.37 5.21 -23.69
N GLU A 62 0.18 3.90 -23.59
CA GLU A 62 -0.84 3.29 -22.73
C GLU A 62 -0.18 2.35 -21.72
N ILE A 63 -0.50 2.52 -20.44
CA ILE A 63 -0.18 1.58 -19.36
C ILE A 63 -1.40 0.68 -19.16
N PHE A 64 -1.20 -0.63 -19.18
CA PHE A 64 -2.26 -1.62 -18.92
C PHE A 64 -1.84 -2.67 -17.90
N ALA A 65 -2.82 -3.19 -17.17
CA ALA A 65 -2.64 -4.29 -16.24
C ALA A 65 -2.38 -5.60 -16.99
N ASN A 66 -1.45 -6.44 -16.50
CA ASN A 66 -1.21 -7.76 -17.08
C ASN A 66 -2.17 -8.83 -16.53
N GLU A 67 -2.74 -8.61 -15.36
CA GLU A 67 -3.67 -9.50 -14.68
C GLU A 67 -4.79 -8.72 -13.97
N ALA A 68 -5.70 -9.45 -13.31
CA ALA A 68 -6.79 -8.82 -12.57
C ALA A 68 -6.34 -8.39 -11.16
N GLY A 69 -6.93 -7.31 -10.66
CA GLY A 69 -6.69 -6.83 -9.30
C GLY A 69 -7.32 -5.47 -9.04
N LEU A 70 -6.86 -4.78 -8.01
CA LEU A 70 -7.34 -3.46 -7.62
C LEU A 70 -6.28 -2.40 -7.93
N LEU A 71 -6.62 -1.41 -8.76
CA LEU A 71 -5.70 -0.36 -9.16
C LEU A 71 -5.40 0.59 -7.99
N ALA A 72 -4.12 0.87 -7.74
CA ALA A 72 -3.64 1.90 -6.82
C ALA A 72 -2.31 2.49 -7.29
N GLY A 73 -1.89 3.61 -6.68
CA GLY A 73 -0.71 4.40 -7.04
C GLY A 73 -0.99 5.50 -8.07
N VAL A 74 -2.26 5.68 -8.49
CA VAL A 74 -2.61 6.59 -9.60
C VAL A 74 -2.27 8.04 -9.25
N GLU A 75 -2.63 8.51 -8.06
CA GLU A 75 -2.37 9.92 -7.68
C GLU A 75 -0.87 10.23 -7.52
N GLU A 76 -0.07 9.23 -7.13
CA GLU A 76 1.39 9.39 -7.02
C GLU A 76 2.02 9.44 -8.42
N ALA A 77 1.58 8.58 -9.34
CA ALA A 77 1.98 8.64 -10.75
C ALA A 77 1.57 9.98 -11.40
N LEU A 78 0.36 10.48 -11.14
CA LEU A 78 -0.07 11.81 -11.59
C LEU A 78 0.79 12.93 -10.98
N SER A 79 1.18 12.81 -9.72
CA SER A 79 2.07 13.79 -9.06
C SER A 79 3.48 13.82 -9.66
N LEU A 80 3.96 12.71 -10.20
CA LEU A 80 5.21 12.63 -10.96
C LEU A 80 5.07 13.29 -12.33
N LEU A 81 3.93 13.10 -13.01
CA LEU A 81 3.67 13.62 -14.36
C LEU A 81 3.20 15.08 -14.41
N ALA A 82 2.58 15.59 -13.34
CA ALA A 82 1.96 16.93 -13.30
C ALA A 82 2.88 18.10 -13.72
N PRO A 83 4.20 18.10 -13.42
CA PRO A 83 5.09 19.17 -13.86
C PRO A 83 5.46 19.12 -15.35
N LEU A 84 5.10 18.05 -16.07
CA LEU A 84 5.53 17.79 -17.44
C LEU A 84 4.49 18.28 -18.46
N PRO A 85 4.90 18.65 -19.68
CA PRO A 85 3.98 19.08 -20.75
C PRO A 85 3.29 17.86 -21.41
N VAL A 86 2.49 17.14 -20.61
CA VAL A 86 1.78 15.92 -21.01
C VAL A 86 0.29 16.06 -20.76
N THR A 87 -0.52 15.35 -21.54
CA THR A 87 -1.93 15.12 -21.27
C THR A 87 -2.08 13.69 -20.77
N VAL A 88 -2.75 13.52 -19.63
CA VAL A 88 -2.90 12.21 -18.98
C VAL A 88 -4.38 11.90 -18.75
N GLU A 89 -4.80 10.73 -19.19
CA GLU A 89 -6.06 10.12 -18.81
C GLU A 89 -5.79 8.91 -17.91
N ALA A 90 -6.57 8.70 -16.85
CA ALA A 90 -6.40 7.54 -15.98
C ALA A 90 -7.74 7.04 -15.42
N LEU A 91 -7.79 5.78 -15.01
CA LEU A 91 -8.87 5.26 -14.18
C LEU A 91 -8.80 5.86 -12.77
N ASP A 92 -9.92 5.82 -12.05
CA ASP A 92 -9.95 6.21 -10.64
C ASP A 92 -9.20 5.16 -9.79
N GLU A 93 -8.45 5.62 -8.80
CA GLU A 93 -7.80 4.75 -7.79
C GLU A 93 -8.87 3.93 -7.04
N GLY A 94 -8.60 2.64 -6.79
CA GLY A 94 -9.57 1.69 -6.24
C GLY A 94 -10.48 1.02 -7.28
N THR A 95 -10.29 1.27 -8.58
CA THR A 95 -11.02 0.58 -9.64
C THR A 95 -10.54 -0.87 -9.80
N PRO A 96 -11.43 -1.89 -9.81
CA PRO A 96 -11.06 -3.24 -10.21
C PRO A 96 -10.66 -3.27 -11.68
N VAL A 97 -9.53 -3.90 -11.97
CA VAL A 97 -8.98 -4.03 -13.32
C VAL A 97 -8.87 -5.48 -13.74
N VAL A 98 -8.87 -5.73 -15.04
CA VAL A 98 -8.63 -7.03 -15.65
C VAL A 98 -7.42 -7.00 -16.58
N SER A 99 -6.94 -8.18 -16.97
CA SER A 99 -5.82 -8.31 -17.92
C SER A 99 -6.08 -7.49 -19.20
N ARG A 100 -5.05 -6.76 -19.64
CA ARG A 100 -5.02 -5.86 -20.81
C ARG A 100 -5.92 -4.62 -20.71
N GLN A 101 -6.53 -4.35 -19.57
CA GLN A 101 -7.26 -3.10 -19.38
C GLN A 101 -6.28 -1.93 -19.24
N VAL A 102 -6.47 -0.89 -20.05
CA VAL A 102 -5.69 0.35 -19.95
C VAL A 102 -6.09 1.09 -18.67
N VAL A 103 -5.09 1.39 -17.84
CA VAL A 103 -5.27 2.08 -16.56
C VAL A 103 -4.83 3.54 -16.63
N MET A 104 -3.91 3.86 -17.53
CA MET A 104 -3.41 5.21 -17.76
C MET A 104 -2.99 5.39 -19.22
N ARG A 105 -3.29 6.56 -19.79
CA ARG A 105 -2.85 6.98 -21.12
C ARG A 105 -2.11 8.31 -21.01
N ILE A 106 -0.94 8.39 -21.63
CA ILE A 106 -0.07 9.57 -21.60
C ILE A 106 0.15 10.02 -23.04
N ARG A 107 -0.16 11.27 -23.33
CA ARG A 107 0.12 11.92 -24.61
C ARG A 107 1.11 13.06 -24.40
N GLY A 108 2.18 13.07 -25.16
CA GLY A 108 3.25 14.07 -25.04
C GLY A 108 4.42 13.77 -25.97
N ARG A 109 5.52 14.51 -25.84
CA ARG A 109 6.77 14.15 -26.52
C ARG A 109 7.46 13.07 -25.70
N TYR A 110 7.97 12.03 -26.37
CA TYR A 110 8.56 10.90 -25.64
C TYR A 110 9.73 11.32 -24.74
N ARG A 111 10.51 12.35 -25.13
CA ARG A 111 11.62 12.87 -24.33
C ARG A 111 11.21 13.42 -22.96
N ASP A 112 9.95 13.87 -22.83
CA ASP A 112 9.47 14.58 -21.64
C ASP A 112 9.08 13.60 -20.54
N PHE A 113 8.60 12.39 -20.89
CA PHE A 113 8.10 11.42 -19.92
C PHE A 113 8.69 10.01 -20.00
N GLY A 114 9.34 9.62 -21.11
CA GLY A 114 9.83 8.26 -21.31
C GLY A 114 10.84 7.81 -20.24
N ILE A 115 11.61 8.75 -19.69
CA ILE A 115 12.55 8.49 -18.58
C ILE A 115 11.86 8.00 -17.29
N PHE A 116 10.55 8.28 -17.14
CA PHE A 116 9.79 7.92 -15.94
C PHE A 116 9.07 6.59 -16.05
N GLU A 117 9.22 5.83 -17.13
CA GLU A 117 8.55 4.52 -17.30
C GLU A 117 8.82 3.57 -16.11
N THR A 118 10.09 3.41 -15.72
CA THR A 118 10.48 2.57 -14.56
C THR A 118 9.77 3.01 -13.27
N ALA A 119 9.70 4.32 -13.01
CA ALA A 119 9.06 4.86 -11.81
C ALA A 119 7.53 4.70 -11.85
N LEU A 120 6.89 5.02 -12.99
CA LEU A 120 5.44 4.91 -13.17
C LEU A 120 4.97 3.46 -12.98
N LEU A 121 5.65 2.50 -13.61
CA LEU A 121 5.32 1.09 -13.48
C LEU A 121 5.56 0.59 -12.05
N GLY A 122 6.65 1.00 -11.40
CA GLY A 122 6.95 0.63 -10.01
C GLY A 122 5.91 1.14 -9.00
N ILE A 123 5.48 2.41 -9.15
CA ILE A 123 4.44 3.04 -8.33
C ILE A 123 3.12 2.27 -8.46
N LEU A 124 2.67 2.04 -9.70
CA LEU A 124 1.38 1.41 -9.96
C LEU A 124 1.37 -0.07 -9.58
N ALA A 125 2.42 -0.82 -9.92
CA ALA A 125 2.46 -2.26 -9.72
C ALA A 125 2.49 -2.64 -8.23
N SER A 126 3.39 -2.03 -7.45
CA SER A 126 3.53 -2.34 -6.02
C SER A 126 2.28 -1.93 -5.24
N SER A 127 1.78 -0.72 -5.49
CA SER A 127 0.58 -0.19 -4.84
C SER A 127 -0.65 -1.05 -5.16
N SER A 128 -0.83 -1.42 -6.43
CA SER A 128 -1.97 -2.26 -6.84
C SER A 128 -1.89 -3.66 -6.24
N GLY A 129 -0.68 -4.24 -6.11
CA GLY A 129 -0.48 -5.52 -5.42
C GLY A 129 -0.94 -5.48 -3.96
N TRP A 130 -0.47 -4.47 -3.19
CA TRP A 130 -0.87 -4.27 -1.79
C TRP A 130 -2.36 -3.99 -1.64
N ALA A 131 -2.94 -3.16 -2.51
CA ALA A 131 -4.36 -2.84 -2.50
C ALA A 131 -5.22 -4.08 -2.81
N THR A 132 -4.78 -4.92 -3.75
CA THR A 132 -5.47 -6.17 -4.14
C THR A 132 -5.53 -7.15 -2.96
N ARG A 133 -4.38 -7.46 -2.34
CA ARG A 133 -4.37 -8.37 -1.18
C ARG A 133 -5.11 -7.81 0.03
N THR A 134 -5.13 -6.49 0.17
CA THR A 134 -5.94 -5.85 1.20
C THR A 134 -7.43 -6.00 0.91
N ARG A 135 -7.85 -5.86 -0.35
CA ARG A 135 -9.25 -6.09 -0.73
C ARG A 135 -9.70 -7.51 -0.43
N GLU A 136 -8.89 -8.51 -0.77
CA GLU A 136 -9.19 -9.92 -0.50
C GLU A 136 -9.45 -10.18 0.99
N ILE A 137 -8.58 -9.66 1.87
CA ILE A 137 -8.72 -9.86 3.32
C ILE A 137 -9.89 -9.07 3.90
N VAL A 138 -10.17 -7.88 3.36
CA VAL A 138 -11.31 -7.04 3.78
C VAL A 138 -12.63 -7.70 3.42
N GLU A 139 -12.78 -8.21 2.19
CA GLU A 139 -14.00 -8.92 1.80
C GLU A 139 -14.22 -10.18 2.66
N ALA A 140 -13.14 -10.92 2.97
CA ALA A 140 -13.22 -12.05 3.91
C ALA A 140 -13.65 -11.60 5.33
N ALA A 141 -13.19 -10.44 5.80
CA ALA A 141 -13.48 -9.91 7.13
C ALA A 141 -14.85 -9.24 7.26
N ARG A 142 -15.48 -8.78 6.16
CA ARG A 142 -16.71 -7.95 6.23
C ARG A 142 -17.79 -8.58 7.13
N PRO A 143 -18.48 -7.76 7.95
CA PRO A 143 -18.34 -6.30 8.08
C PRO A 143 -17.26 -5.84 9.08
N LEU A 144 -16.38 -6.73 9.57
CA LEU A 144 -15.41 -6.40 10.61
C LEU A 144 -14.24 -5.55 10.09
N PRO A 145 -13.68 -4.66 10.93
CA PRO A 145 -12.55 -3.83 10.53
C PRO A 145 -11.27 -4.64 10.36
N VAL A 146 -10.50 -4.28 9.33
CA VAL A 146 -9.13 -4.77 9.09
C VAL A 146 -8.18 -3.58 9.18
N ILE A 147 -7.14 -3.70 10.00
CA ILE A 147 -6.09 -2.68 10.18
C ILE A 147 -4.79 -3.18 9.55
N SER A 148 -4.13 -2.34 8.75
CA SER A 148 -2.83 -2.65 8.15
C SER A 148 -1.71 -2.58 9.19
N PHE A 149 -1.13 -3.73 9.51
CA PHE A 149 0.06 -3.92 10.36
C PHE A 149 1.31 -4.29 9.55
N GLY A 150 1.30 -4.04 8.24
CA GLY A 150 2.30 -4.53 7.29
C GLY A 150 3.64 -3.79 7.30
N ALA A 151 3.69 -2.56 7.82
CA ALA A 151 4.84 -1.65 7.68
C ALA A 151 6.20 -2.25 8.06
N ARG A 152 6.23 -3.14 9.05
CA ARG A 152 7.46 -3.81 9.51
C ARG A 152 8.06 -4.84 8.55
N HIS A 153 7.31 -5.25 7.53
CA HIS A 153 7.71 -6.30 6.57
C HIS A 153 8.30 -5.73 5.27
N VAL A 154 8.26 -4.41 5.09
CA VAL A 154 8.82 -3.72 3.92
C VAL A 154 9.92 -2.75 4.36
N HIS A 155 10.70 -2.26 3.40
CA HIS A 155 11.67 -1.21 3.69
C HIS A 155 10.94 0.04 4.23
N PRO A 156 11.44 0.72 5.28
CA PRO A 156 10.74 1.84 5.91
C PRO A 156 10.41 2.98 4.95
N ALA A 157 11.22 3.17 3.90
CA ALA A 157 10.97 4.17 2.85
C ALA A 157 9.68 3.96 2.04
N VAL A 158 9.13 2.73 2.01
CA VAL A 158 7.89 2.41 1.28
C VAL A 158 6.75 1.99 2.22
N ALA A 159 6.97 2.00 3.54
CA ALA A 159 5.97 1.59 4.51
C ALA A 159 4.70 2.45 4.45
N SER A 160 4.85 3.77 4.26
CA SER A 160 3.70 4.69 4.12
C SER A 160 2.96 4.51 2.79
N VAL A 161 3.68 4.16 1.71
CA VAL A 161 3.10 3.85 0.40
C VAL A 161 2.24 2.58 0.49
N MET A 162 2.77 1.53 1.14
CA MET A 162 2.03 0.29 1.38
C MET A 162 0.79 0.50 2.24
N ASP A 163 0.88 1.27 3.32
CA ASP A 163 -0.27 1.56 4.18
C ASP A 163 -1.34 2.40 3.45
N ARG A 164 -0.94 3.39 2.64
CA ARG A 164 -1.88 4.12 1.78
C ARG A 164 -2.60 3.17 0.82
N ALA A 165 -1.86 2.29 0.15
CA ALA A 165 -2.44 1.30 -0.75
C ALA A 165 -3.41 0.34 -0.03
N ALA A 166 -3.10 -0.04 1.22
CA ALA A 166 -4.01 -0.83 2.05
C ALA A 166 -5.32 -0.10 2.34
N LEU A 167 -5.28 1.21 2.61
CA LEU A 167 -6.48 2.02 2.80
C LEU A 167 -7.34 2.10 1.52
N VAL A 168 -6.71 2.26 0.34
CA VAL A 168 -7.41 2.14 -0.96
C VAL A 168 -8.03 0.75 -1.14
N GLY A 169 -7.32 -0.29 -0.70
CA GLY A 169 -7.80 -1.67 -0.66
C GLY A 169 -9.02 -1.90 0.25
N GLY A 170 -9.32 -0.96 1.15
CA GLY A 170 -10.46 -0.99 2.05
C GLY A 170 -10.12 -1.29 3.51
N ALA A 171 -8.84 -1.25 3.90
CA ALA A 171 -8.48 -1.30 5.31
C ALA A 171 -9.12 -0.13 6.06
N ALA A 172 -9.62 -0.39 7.27
CA ALA A 172 -10.25 0.61 8.12
C ALA A 172 -9.24 1.56 8.80
N GLY A 173 -7.96 1.16 8.80
CA GLY A 173 -6.87 1.92 9.41
C GLY A 173 -5.50 1.37 9.05
N ALA A 174 -4.47 2.10 9.43
CA ALA A 174 -3.07 1.74 9.25
C ALA A 174 -2.26 2.00 10.52
N SER A 175 -1.22 1.21 10.75
CA SER A 175 -0.37 1.32 11.94
C SER A 175 0.81 2.26 11.80
N SER A 176 1.34 2.50 10.60
CA SER A 176 2.43 3.46 10.46
C SER A 176 1.91 4.88 10.64
N VAL A 177 2.67 5.68 11.39
CA VAL A 177 2.34 7.08 11.65
C VAL A 177 2.21 7.85 10.33
N LEU A 178 3.20 7.73 9.45
CA LEU A 178 3.22 8.49 8.20
C LEU A 178 2.13 8.02 7.23
N GLY A 179 1.94 6.70 7.05
CA GLY A 179 0.96 6.16 6.12
C GLY A 179 -0.48 6.55 6.48
N ALA A 180 -0.86 6.41 7.75
CA ALA A 180 -2.18 6.83 8.21
C ALA A 180 -2.38 8.34 8.05
N ARG A 181 -1.40 9.17 8.44
CA ARG A 181 -1.52 10.64 8.37
C ARG A 181 -1.56 11.15 6.93
N GLN A 182 -0.81 10.56 6.01
CA GLN A 182 -0.87 10.92 4.59
C GLN A 182 -2.24 10.63 3.96
N ALA A 183 -2.96 9.64 4.49
CA ALA A 183 -4.33 9.33 4.09
C ALA A 183 -5.41 10.08 4.90
N GLY A 184 -5.02 11.07 5.72
CA GLY A 184 -5.94 11.85 6.55
C GLY A 184 -6.52 11.08 7.75
N GLN A 185 -5.97 9.92 8.08
CA GLN A 185 -6.42 9.08 9.19
C GLN A 185 -5.55 9.25 10.45
N ILE A 186 -6.10 8.83 11.59
CA ILE A 186 -5.35 8.69 12.84
C ILE A 186 -4.69 7.29 12.83
N PRO A 187 -3.37 7.18 13.08
CA PRO A 187 -2.71 5.88 13.15
C PRO A 187 -3.34 5.00 14.23
N GLN A 188 -3.53 3.72 13.94
CA GLN A 188 -4.14 2.78 14.88
C GLN A 188 -3.14 1.72 15.34
N GLY A 189 -3.14 1.46 16.64
CA GLY A 189 -2.27 0.46 17.27
C GLY A 189 -2.81 0.03 18.62
N THR A 190 -2.22 -1.03 19.15
CA THR A 190 -2.48 -1.54 20.50
C THR A 190 -1.20 -1.44 21.33
N MET A 191 -1.25 -1.84 22.59
CA MET A 191 -0.02 -2.05 23.34
C MET A 191 0.81 -3.22 22.75
N PRO A 192 2.16 -3.14 22.72
CA PRO A 192 3.03 -4.24 22.30
C PRO A 192 3.44 -5.13 23.48
N HIS A 193 3.83 -6.38 23.20
CA HIS A 193 4.37 -7.30 24.23
C HIS A 193 5.53 -6.71 25.03
N ALA A 194 6.36 -5.86 24.41
CA ALA A 194 7.49 -5.22 25.09
C ALA A 194 7.07 -4.43 26.34
N LEU A 195 5.91 -3.76 26.32
CA LEU A 195 5.39 -3.04 27.48
C LEU A 195 5.07 -4.02 28.62
N ILE A 196 4.34 -5.08 28.33
CA ILE A 196 3.93 -6.08 29.32
C ILE A 196 5.15 -6.81 29.89
N LEU A 197 6.12 -7.17 29.04
CA LEU A 197 7.36 -7.82 29.46
C LEU A 197 8.22 -6.95 30.37
N ILE A 198 8.33 -5.65 30.10
CA ILE A 198 9.12 -4.72 30.93
C ILE A 198 8.42 -4.44 32.26
N VAL A 199 7.09 -4.30 32.25
CA VAL A 199 6.30 -4.10 33.48
C VAL A 199 6.28 -5.38 34.34
N GLY A 200 6.25 -6.55 33.70
CA GLY A 200 6.21 -7.85 34.37
C GLY A 200 4.81 -8.34 34.75
N ASP A 201 3.76 -7.55 34.47
CA ASP A 201 2.35 -7.95 34.65
C ASP A 201 1.42 -7.24 33.65
N THR A 202 0.53 -8.00 33.01
CA THR A 202 -0.40 -7.47 32.00
C THR A 202 -1.45 -6.55 32.59
N VAL A 203 -1.96 -6.84 33.78
CA VAL A 203 -3.02 -6.05 34.42
C VAL A 203 -2.49 -4.69 34.86
N GLU A 204 -1.28 -4.65 35.44
CA GLU A 204 -0.59 -3.41 35.76
C GLU A 204 -0.35 -2.57 34.51
N ALA A 205 0.20 -3.17 33.45
CA ALA A 205 0.41 -2.49 32.18
C ALA A 205 -0.91 -1.93 31.59
N ALA A 206 -1.99 -2.70 31.64
CA ALA A 206 -3.30 -2.29 31.14
C ALA A 206 -3.90 -1.13 31.95
N ARG A 207 -3.78 -1.12 33.28
CA ARG A 207 -4.22 -0.01 34.15
C ARG A 207 -3.46 1.28 33.87
N VAL A 208 -2.14 1.18 33.69
CA VAL A 208 -1.31 2.35 33.35
C VAL A 208 -1.67 2.87 31.95
N PHE A 209 -1.88 1.96 30.98
CA PHE A 209 -2.31 2.31 29.64
C PHE A 209 -3.68 3.03 29.64
N ASP A 210 -4.66 2.50 30.37
CA ASP A 210 -5.98 3.12 30.51
C ASP A 210 -5.91 4.53 31.12
N ARG A 211 -5.06 4.73 32.13
CA ARG A 211 -4.90 6.05 32.77
C ARG A 211 -4.23 7.09 31.87
N LEU A 212 -3.29 6.68 31.01
CA LEU A 212 -2.44 7.61 30.25
C LEU A 212 -2.94 7.90 28.83
N MET A 213 -3.67 6.98 28.20
CA MET A 213 -4.11 7.17 26.82
C MET A 213 -5.29 8.13 26.70
N PRO A 214 -5.39 8.90 25.60
CA PRO A 214 -6.55 9.76 25.33
C PRO A 214 -7.89 9.02 25.43
N PRO A 215 -8.99 9.64 25.89
CA PRO A 215 -10.28 8.95 26.10
C PRO A 215 -10.85 8.27 24.85
N ASP A 216 -10.55 8.78 23.66
CA ASP A 216 -10.98 8.27 22.35
C ASP A 216 -10.13 7.10 21.83
N THR A 217 -9.02 6.77 22.51
CA THR A 217 -8.18 5.62 22.15
C THR A 217 -8.81 4.32 22.67
N PRO A 218 -9.15 3.34 21.81
CA PRO A 218 -9.67 2.06 22.29
C PRO A 218 -8.67 1.33 23.18
N ARG A 219 -9.11 0.83 24.34
CA ARG A 219 -8.27 -0.02 25.21
C ARG A 219 -8.30 -1.43 24.66
N THR A 220 -7.31 -1.75 23.84
CA THR A 220 -7.09 -3.11 23.31
C THR A 220 -5.81 -3.70 23.89
N VAL A 221 -5.95 -4.76 24.70
CA VAL A 221 -4.86 -5.32 25.52
C VAL A 221 -4.43 -6.69 25.00
N LEU A 222 -3.12 -6.91 24.84
CA LEU A 222 -2.56 -8.24 24.50
C LEU A 222 -2.68 -9.18 25.71
N VAL A 223 -3.16 -10.40 25.48
CA VAL A 223 -3.45 -11.38 26.55
C VAL A 223 -2.62 -12.67 26.45
N ASP A 224 -1.70 -12.73 25.49
CA ASP A 224 -0.90 -13.90 25.13
C ASP A 224 0.59 -13.75 25.52
N THR A 225 0.89 -12.95 26.56
CA THR A 225 2.29 -12.70 26.99
C THR A 225 2.78 -13.68 28.05
N PHE A 226 2.04 -13.89 29.14
CA PHE A 226 2.48 -14.70 30.29
C PHE A 226 1.58 -15.91 30.55
N HIS A 227 0.28 -15.69 30.75
CA HIS A 227 -0.69 -16.72 31.08
C HIS A 227 -1.37 -17.28 29.83
N ASP A 228 -2.20 -18.30 30.02
CA ASP A 228 -3.18 -18.72 29.03
C ASP A 228 -4.12 -17.55 28.70
N GLU A 229 -4.44 -17.39 27.41
CA GLU A 229 -5.17 -16.23 26.91
C GLU A 229 -6.56 -16.09 27.54
N ALA A 230 -7.21 -17.20 27.89
CA ALA A 230 -8.51 -17.18 28.53
C ALA A 230 -8.43 -16.71 29.99
N GLU A 231 -7.39 -17.11 30.71
CA GLU A 231 -7.14 -16.66 32.08
C GLU A 231 -6.76 -15.17 32.10
N GLU A 232 -5.83 -14.78 31.22
CA GLU A 232 -5.34 -13.42 31.17
C GLU A 232 -6.42 -12.43 30.72
N ALA A 233 -7.27 -12.82 29.76
CA ALA A 233 -8.41 -12.02 29.33
C ALA A 233 -9.37 -11.71 30.49
N LEU A 234 -9.66 -12.69 31.36
CA LEU A 234 -10.52 -12.48 32.53
C LEU A 234 -9.86 -11.57 33.56
N ARG A 235 -8.53 -11.71 33.80
CA ARG A 235 -7.78 -10.83 34.71
C ARG A 235 -7.83 -9.37 34.25
N VAL A 236 -7.61 -9.13 32.95
CA VAL A 236 -7.66 -7.78 32.36
C VAL A 236 -9.08 -7.23 32.36
N ALA A 237 -10.08 -8.03 31.99
CA ALA A 237 -11.48 -7.61 31.99
C ALA A 237 -11.97 -7.23 33.39
N ALA A 238 -11.64 -8.01 34.41
CA ALA A 238 -11.95 -7.67 35.80
C ALA A 238 -11.29 -6.37 36.28
N ALA A 239 -10.11 -6.03 35.74
CA ALA A 239 -9.37 -4.85 36.14
C ALA A 239 -9.81 -3.55 35.45
N LEU A 240 -10.25 -3.63 34.19
CA LEU A 240 -10.62 -2.47 33.37
C LEU A 240 -12.14 -2.31 33.23
N GLY A 241 -12.93 -3.37 33.43
CA GLY A 241 -14.39 -3.34 33.32
C GLY A 241 -14.89 -2.78 31.99
N ASP A 242 -15.76 -1.78 32.05
CA ASP A 242 -16.36 -1.13 30.88
C ASP A 242 -15.35 -0.35 30.02
N HIS A 243 -14.18 -0.04 30.57
CA HIS A 243 -13.13 0.65 29.83
C HIS A 243 -12.42 -0.26 28.83
N LEU A 244 -12.47 -1.60 29.02
CA LEU A 244 -11.83 -2.55 28.10
C LEU A 244 -12.65 -2.70 26.81
N ALA A 245 -12.12 -2.18 25.71
CA ALA A 245 -12.77 -2.29 24.42
C ALA A 245 -12.60 -3.69 23.79
N ALA A 246 -11.40 -4.24 23.87
CA ALA A 246 -11.10 -5.57 23.31
C ALA A 246 -9.87 -6.21 23.96
N VAL A 247 -9.77 -7.53 23.88
CA VAL A 247 -8.51 -8.25 24.04
C VAL A 247 -7.92 -8.56 22.67
N ARG A 248 -6.60 -8.55 22.56
CA ARG A 248 -5.87 -8.90 21.34
C ARG A 248 -5.16 -10.24 21.50
N LEU A 249 -5.35 -11.11 20.51
CA LEU A 249 -4.66 -12.38 20.37
C LEU A 249 -3.60 -12.28 19.27
N ASP A 250 -2.34 -12.51 19.62
CA ASP A 250 -1.21 -12.66 18.69
C ASP A 250 -0.47 -13.99 18.91
N THR A 251 -1.22 -15.00 19.41
CA THR A 251 -0.70 -16.27 19.92
C THR A 251 0.37 -16.86 18.99
N PRO A 252 1.58 -17.16 19.50
CA PRO A 252 2.68 -17.65 18.68
C PRO A 252 2.39 -19.03 18.08
N ARG A 253 3.02 -19.33 16.94
CA ARG A 253 2.81 -20.60 16.21
C ARG A 253 3.24 -21.81 17.03
N GLU A 254 4.25 -21.64 17.87
CA GLU A 254 4.77 -22.63 18.82
C GLU A 254 3.72 -23.03 19.86
N ARG A 255 2.69 -22.20 20.06
CA ARG A 255 1.53 -22.46 20.91
C ARG A 255 0.28 -22.86 20.11
N GLY A 256 0.43 -23.13 18.82
CA GLY A 256 -0.67 -23.51 17.91
C GLY A 256 -1.31 -22.34 17.16
N GLY A 257 -0.91 -21.10 17.47
CA GLY A 257 -1.50 -19.89 16.91
C GLY A 257 -2.95 -19.65 17.36
N VAL A 258 -3.53 -18.55 16.90
CA VAL A 258 -4.94 -18.25 17.21
C VAL A 258 -5.85 -19.23 16.45
N THR A 259 -6.68 -19.98 17.19
CA THR A 259 -7.62 -20.96 16.63
C THR A 259 -9.08 -20.51 16.79
N PRO A 260 -10.00 -20.98 15.94
CA PRO A 260 -11.44 -20.76 16.12
C PRO A 260 -11.96 -21.23 17.48
N HIS A 261 -11.39 -22.30 18.05
CA HIS A 261 -11.78 -22.80 19.36
C HIS A 261 -11.40 -21.81 20.47
N LEU A 262 -10.17 -21.30 20.45
CA LEU A 262 -9.68 -20.30 21.40
C LEU A 262 -10.56 -19.04 21.39
N VAL A 263 -10.92 -18.54 20.20
CA VAL A 263 -11.80 -17.37 20.07
C VAL A 263 -13.18 -17.64 20.70
N ARG A 264 -13.78 -18.82 20.45
CA ARG A 264 -15.08 -19.20 21.05
C ARG A 264 -14.98 -19.35 22.57
N GLU A 265 -13.89 -19.93 23.06
CA GLU A 265 -13.62 -20.10 24.48
C GLU A 265 -13.53 -18.74 25.19
N LEU A 266 -12.71 -17.81 24.68
CA LEU A 266 -12.60 -16.47 25.25
C LEU A 266 -13.95 -15.76 25.26
N LYS A 267 -14.69 -15.82 24.15
CA LYS A 267 -16.01 -15.19 24.05
C LYS A 267 -16.98 -15.75 25.09
N ALA A 268 -17.01 -17.07 25.27
CA ALA A 268 -17.87 -17.72 26.25
C ALA A 268 -17.48 -17.34 27.69
N ARG A 269 -16.18 -17.40 28.03
CA ARG A 269 -15.67 -17.09 29.37
C ARG A 269 -15.88 -15.62 29.73
N LEU A 270 -15.57 -14.70 28.83
CA LEU A 270 -15.84 -13.26 29.02
C LEU A 270 -17.34 -13.01 29.23
N SER A 271 -18.20 -13.62 28.42
CA SER A 271 -19.65 -13.47 28.58
C SER A 271 -20.17 -14.01 29.92
N GLN A 272 -19.70 -15.19 30.34
CA GLN A 272 -20.07 -15.79 31.64
C GLN A 272 -19.62 -14.94 32.83
N ALA A 273 -18.49 -14.26 32.70
CA ALA A 273 -17.96 -13.33 33.69
C ALA A 273 -18.62 -11.93 33.64
N GLY A 274 -19.58 -11.70 32.75
CA GLY A 274 -20.28 -10.42 32.61
C GLY A 274 -19.63 -9.39 31.68
N PHE A 275 -18.57 -9.76 30.96
CA PHE A 275 -17.81 -8.89 30.06
C PHE A 275 -18.12 -9.16 28.57
N GLY A 276 -19.38 -9.41 28.25
CA GLY A 276 -19.81 -9.76 26.88
C GLY A 276 -19.62 -8.64 25.84
N HIS A 277 -19.35 -7.41 26.28
CA HIS A 277 -19.04 -6.26 25.42
C HIS A 277 -17.61 -6.26 24.89
N VAL A 278 -16.70 -7.00 25.52
CA VAL A 278 -15.27 -6.99 25.17
C VAL A 278 -15.05 -7.71 23.84
N GLY A 279 -14.51 -6.99 22.85
CA GLY A 279 -14.16 -7.54 21.55
C GLY A 279 -12.96 -8.51 21.60
N ILE A 280 -12.82 -9.35 20.57
CA ILE A 280 -11.65 -10.22 20.37
C ILE A 280 -10.98 -9.79 19.06
N PHE A 281 -9.91 -9.01 19.18
CA PHE A 281 -9.11 -8.55 18.05
C PHE A 281 -8.01 -9.58 17.76
N VAL A 282 -7.85 -10.00 16.51
CA VAL A 282 -6.88 -11.06 16.17
C VAL A 282 -5.79 -10.52 15.24
N SER A 283 -4.54 -10.88 15.50
CA SER A 283 -3.41 -10.63 14.60
C SER A 283 -2.55 -11.89 14.42
N GLY A 284 -1.55 -11.79 13.55
CA GLY A 284 -0.55 -12.85 13.37
C GLY A 284 -0.94 -13.89 12.33
N GLY A 285 -0.20 -13.93 11.21
CA GLY A 285 -0.31 -14.99 10.20
C GLY A 285 -1.71 -15.16 9.57
N LEU A 286 -2.44 -14.05 9.38
CA LEU A 286 -3.78 -14.06 8.82
C LEU A 286 -3.79 -14.21 7.30
N THR A 287 -4.70 -15.05 6.79
CA THR A 287 -5.06 -15.23 5.38
C THR A 287 -6.58 -15.09 5.24
N PRO A 288 -7.14 -14.92 4.03
CA PRO A 288 -8.59 -14.85 3.83
C PRO A 288 -9.36 -16.00 4.48
N GLU A 289 -8.87 -17.23 4.34
CA GLU A 289 -9.50 -18.44 4.90
C GLU A 289 -9.49 -18.41 6.42
N ARG A 290 -8.35 -18.03 7.03
CA ARG A 290 -8.24 -17.90 8.48
C ARG A 290 -9.15 -16.80 9.01
N VAL A 291 -9.23 -15.67 8.31
CA VAL A 291 -10.09 -14.54 8.69
C VAL A 291 -11.56 -14.95 8.69
N VAL A 292 -12.04 -15.69 7.68
CA VAL A 292 -13.41 -16.22 7.66
C VAL A 292 -13.66 -17.12 8.88
N ALA A 293 -12.78 -18.10 9.12
CA ALA A 293 -12.95 -19.05 10.22
C ALA A 293 -12.93 -18.37 11.61
N LEU A 294 -12.06 -17.37 11.80
CA LEU A 294 -11.95 -16.61 13.05
C LEU A 294 -13.11 -15.62 13.23
N LYS A 295 -13.60 -15.02 12.15
CA LYS A 295 -14.82 -14.20 12.15
C LYS A 295 -16.03 -15.00 12.61
N GLU A 296 -16.24 -16.18 12.01
CA GLU A 296 -17.32 -17.10 12.39
C GLU A 296 -17.20 -17.59 13.84
N ALA A 297 -15.97 -17.67 14.37
CA ALA A 297 -15.71 -18.01 15.76
C ALA A 297 -16.06 -16.88 16.74
N GLY A 298 -16.18 -15.63 16.27
CA GLY A 298 -16.56 -14.48 17.07
C GLY A 298 -15.47 -13.41 17.24
N ALA A 299 -14.43 -13.41 16.42
CA ALA A 299 -13.51 -12.27 16.34
C ALA A 299 -14.27 -10.98 15.98
N SER A 300 -13.76 -9.83 16.45
CA SER A 300 -14.39 -8.52 16.25
C SER A 300 -13.56 -7.57 15.37
N GLY A 301 -12.37 -7.97 14.96
CA GLY A 301 -11.49 -7.18 14.10
C GLY A 301 -10.14 -7.86 13.88
N PHE A 302 -9.39 -7.39 12.88
CA PHE A 302 -8.15 -8.04 12.46
C PHE A 302 -7.01 -7.05 12.24
N GLY A 303 -5.82 -7.40 12.74
CA GLY A 303 -4.56 -6.72 12.44
C GLY A 303 -3.74 -7.55 11.45
N VAL A 304 -3.66 -7.13 10.19
CA VAL A 304 -3.09 -7.94 9.10
C VAL A 304 -1.77 -7.32 8.64
N GLY A 305 -0.68 -8.10 8.73
CA GLY A 305 0.67 -7.68 8.35
C GLY A 305 1.17 -8.34 7.09
N SER A 306 1.86 -9.48 7.26
CA SER A 306 2.62 -10.17 6.21
C SER A 306 1.82 -10.53 4.95
N TRP A 307 0.51 -10.78 5.05
CA TRP A 307 -0.34 -11.04 3.89
C TRP A 307 -0.36 -9.85 2.92
N ILE A 308 -0.62 -8.66 3.46
CA ILE A 308 -0.65 -7.40 2.70
C ILE A 308 0.77 -7.08 2.22
N ALA A 309 1.72 -6.97 3.15
CA ALA A 309 3.06 -6.51 2.83
C ALA A 309 3.81 -7.41 1.84
N GLY A 310 3.58 -8.73 1.92
CA GLY A 310 4.16 -9.72 1.02
C GLY A 310 3.37 -9.92 -0.28
N ALA A 311 2.50 -8.99 -0.66
CA ALA A 311 1.80 -9.06 -1.94
C ALA A 311 2.79 -9.00 -3.11
N PRO A 312 2.65 -9.87 -4.13
CA PRO A 312 3.34 -9.64 -5.38
C PRO A 312 2.83 -8.33 -6.00
N PRO A 313 3.70 -7.56 -6.68
CA PRO A 313 3.26 -6.44 -7.51
C PRO A 313 2.27 -6.94 -8.57
N LEU A 314 1.27 -6.12 -8.90
CA LEU A 314 0.40 -6.37 -10.05
C LEU A 314 1.12 -5.85 -11.29
N ASP A 315 1.72 -6.74 -12.07
CA ASP A 315 2.56 -6.34 -13.20
C ASP A 315 1.78 -5.51 -14.22
N MET A 316 2.41 -4.43 -14.68
CA MET A 316 1.88 -3.55 -15.71
C MET A 316 2.90 -3.37 -16.82
N THR A 317 2.44 -2.90 -17.97
CA THR A 317 3.32 -2.60 -19.10
C THR A 317 2.89 -1.29 -19.72
N MET A 318 3.88 -0.44 -20.04
CA MET A 318 3.68 0.74 -20.86
C MET A 318 4.09 0.43 -22.30
N ASP A 319 3.26 0.78 -23.27
CA ASP A 319 3.57 0.63 -24.69
C ASP A 319 3.12 1.86 -25.48
N LEU A 320 3.91 2.25 -26.49
CA LEU A 320 3.48 3.24 -27.47
C LEU A 320 2.41 2.64 -28.39
N LYS A 321 1.38 3.45 -28.67
CA LYS A 321 0.19 3.09 -29.46
C LYS A 321 0.02 3.97 -30.68
N GLU A 322 0.54 5.18 -30.59
CA GLU A 322 0.59 6.15 -31.68
C GLU A 322 1.90 6.91 -31.65
N VAL A 323 2.43 7.21 -32.84
CA VAL A 323 3.62 8.04 -33.05
C VAL A 323 3.30 9.00 -34.19
N ASP A 324 3.43 10.30 -33.95
CA ASP A 324 3.14 11.36 -34.93
C ASP A 324 1.73 11.25 -35.52
N GLY A 325 0.74 10.96 -34.65
CA GLY A 325 -0.66 10.76 -35.03
C GLY A 325 -0.95 9.47 -35.82
N ARG A 326 0.06 8.61 -36.04
CA ARG A 326 -0.10 7.33 -36.75
C ARG A 326 -0.22 6.17 -35.77
N PRO A 327 -1.25 5.31 -35.89
CA PRO A 327 -1.35 4.06 -35.15
C PRO A 327 -0.14 3.15 -35.40
N VAL A 328 0.65 2.89 -34.36
CA VAL A 328 1.81 1.98 -34.40
C VAL A 328 1.93 1.20 -33.09
N ALA A 329 2.43 -0.03 -33.14
CA ALA A 329 2.73 -0.79 -31.94
C ALA A 329 3.78 -1.89 -32.21
N LYS A 330 4.43 -2.37 -31.14
CA LYS A 330 5.31 -3.54 -31.22
C LYS A 330 4.51 -4.83 -31.46
N ARG A 331 5.20 -5.89 -31.88
CA ARG A 331 4.59 -7.24 -32.03
C ARG A 331 3.87 -7.67 -30.74
N GLY A 332 2.68 -8.26 -30.90
CA GLY A 332 1.83 -8.67 -29.78
C GLY A 332 0.94 -7.55 -29.21
N ARG A 333 0.94 -6.37 -29.83
CA ARG A 333 0.06 -5.24 -29.50
C ARG A 333 -0.73 -4.77 -30.71
N ILE A 334 -1.95 -4.29 -30.46
CA ILE A 334 -2.82 -3.70 -31.49
C ILE A 334 -2.42 -2.22 -31.64
N PRO A 335 -2.05 -1.73 -32.84
CA PRO A 335 -1.80 -0.31 -33.09
C PRO A 335 -3.03 0.58 -32.84
N GLY A 336 -2.80 1.82 -32.39
CA GLY A 336 -3.85 2.82 -32.18
C GLY A 336 -4.45 2.81 -30.77
N ILE A 337 -5.20 3.86 -30.45
CA ILE A 337 -5.80 4.09 -29.14
C ILE A 337 -6.78 2.99 -28.77
N THR A 338 -6.60 2.40 -27.59
CA THR A 338 -7.48 1.33 -27.10
C THR A 338 -8.74 1.96 -26.49
N PRO A 339 -9.96 1.59 -26.93
CA PRO A 339 -11.19 2.08 -26.29
C PRO A 339 -11.20 1.73 -24.80
N SER A 340 -11.38 2.74 -23.94
CA SER A 340 -11.28 2.57 -22.48
C SER A 340 -12.28 3.49 -21.77
N PRO A 341 -13.56 3.09 -21.66
CA PRO A 341 -14.68 3.95 -21.23
C PRO A 341 -14.60 4.46 -19.78
N GLY A 342 -13.66 3.97 -18.98
CA GLY A 342 -13.43 4.44 -17.61
C GLY A 342 -12.34 5.50 -17.47
N LEU A 343 -11.52 5.72 -18.51
CA LEU A 343 -10.45 6.72 -18.44
C LEU A 343 -11.06 8.12 -18.41
N ARG A 344 -10.53 8.96 -17.52
CA ARG A 344 -10.92 10.36 -17.39
C ARG A 344 -9.69 11.23 -17.57
N LEU A 345 -9.86 12.40 -18.20
CA LEU A 345 -8.83 13.42 -18.25
C LEU A 345 -8.42 13.82 -16.82
N ARG A 346 -7.14 13.66 -16.49
CA ARG A 346 -6.56 13.98 -15.18
C ARG A 346 -5.60 15.14 -15.23
N LEU A 347 -4.83 15.24 -16.31
CA LEU A 347 -3.89 16.33 -16.58
C LEU A 347 -4.06 16.78 -18.02
N GLU A 348 -4.07 18.09 -18.24
CA GLU A 348 -4.14 18.71 -19.58
C GLU A 348 -2.93 19.63 -19.74
N GLY A 349 -2.01 19.25 -20.64
CA GLY A 349 -0.73 19.96 -20.76
C GLY A 349 -0.05 19.84 -22.12
N PHE A 350 -0.52 18.96 -23.00
CA PHE A 350 0.06 18.77 -24.33
C PHE A 350 -0.90 19.21 -25.44
N SER A 351 -0.50 20.20 -26.24
CA SER A 351 -1.31 20.78 -27.32
C SER A 351 -1.06 20.18 -28.72
N GLY A 352 -0.11 19.23 -28.86
CA GLY A 352 0.12 18.52 -30.12
C GLY A 352 0.82 19.30 -31.23
N VAL A 353 1.27 20.53 -30.95
CA VAL A 353 2.04 21.39 -31.87
C VAL A 353 3.54 21.26 -31.63
#